data_AF-A0A060RH80-F1
#
_entry.id   AF-A0A060RH80-F1
#
_cell.length_a   1.000
_cell.length_b   1.000
_cell.length_c   1.000
_cell.angle_alpha   90.00
_cell.angle_beta   90.00
_cell.angle_gamma   90.00
#
_symmetry.space_group_name_H-M   'P 1'
#
loop_
_entity.id
_entity.type
_entity.pdbx_description
1 polymer ?
#
loop_
_entity_poly.entity_id
_entity_poly.type
_entity_poly.pdbx_seq_one_letter_code
_entity_poly.pdbx_strand_id
1 'polypeptide(L)'
;MRKKLALIAITALSVSFLSACSSKEDTTSTSSTTESTNLVSSTETVVSSSSSTEAVNSDFNPTDTSDSTIESIVTYNDYLKMYEAIVNEYISNYEAVVSQYGLGDAKSYQSMRDSVTSSVETQKEAYGSLGNARITGKDSIVEYLKNYRDNLKSYTDQMAIALQ
;
A
#
# COMPACT_ATOMS: atom_id res chain seq x y z
N MET A 1 34.17 -12.23 -5.22
CA MET A 1 33.76 -11.56 -3.95
C MET A 1 32.27 -11.84 -3.75
N ARG A 2 31.80 -12.16 -2.53
CA ARG A 2 30.36 -12.40 -2.28
C ARG A 2 29.67 -11.08 -1.92
N LYS A 3 29.28 -10.27 -2.92
CA LYS A 3 28.37 -9.14 -2.70
C LYS A 3 27.05 -9.72 -2.16
N LYS A 4 26.67 -9.39 -0.92
CA LYS A 4 25.34 -9.75 -0.40
C LYS A 4 24.32 -8.83 -1.06
N LEU A 5 23.59 -9.34 -2.05
CA LEU A 5 22.36 -8.70 -2.53
C LEU A 5 21.37 -8.70 -1.36
N ALA A 6 21.20 -7.53 -0.75
CA ALA A 6 20.19 -7.33 0.27
C ALA A 6 18.84 -7.24 -0.43
N LEU A 7 18.07 -8.34 -0.41
CA LEU A 7 16.65 -8.31 -0.74
C LEU A 7 16.00 -7.26 0.15
N ILE A 8 15.56 -6.15 -0.44
CA ILE A 8 14.76 -5.15 0.24
C ILE A 8 13.47 -5.85 0.67
N ALA A 9 13.22 -5.88 1.98
CA ALA A 9 12.02 -6.52 2.51
C ALA A 9 10.79 -5.78 1.97
N ILE A 10 9.88 -6.52 1.33
CA ILE A 10 8.57 -6.03 0.93
C ILE A 10 7.77 -5.87 2.23
N THR A 11 7.90 -4.72 2.87
CA THR A 11 7.23 -4.40 4.14
C THR A 11 5.74 -4.23 3.86
N ALA A 12 4.94 -5.21 4.27
CA ALA A 12 3.48 -5.11 4.22
C ALA A 12 3.02 -3.85 4.98
N LEU A 13 2.21 -3.01 4.32
CA LEU A 13 1.67 -1.79 4.92
C LEU A 13 0.61 -2.16 5.97
N SER A 14 1.03 -2.27 7.23
CA SER A 14 0.14 -2.40 8.37
C SER A 14 -0.60 -1.08 8.60
N VAL A 15 -1.75 -0.90 7.95
CA VAL A 15 -2.64 0.26 8.14
C VAL A 15 -3.28 0.17 9.53
N SER A 16 -2.65 0.85 10.50
CA SER A 16 -3.13 0.92 11.89
C SER A 16 -4.38 1.79 12.00
N PHE A 17 -5.56 1.17 11.86
CA PHE A 17 -6.84 1.86 12.07
C PHE A 17 -7.00 2.30 13.53
N LEU A 18 -7.07 3.62 13.75
CA LEU A 18 -7.31 4.24 15.06
C LEU A 18 -8.78 4.11 15.47
N SER A 19 -9.12 3.02 16.16
CA SER A 19 -10.44 2.82 16.79
C SER A 19 -10.66 3.78 17.97
N ALA A 20 -11.15 5.00 17.67
CA ALA A 20 -11.27 6.09 18.64
C ALA A 20 -12.72 6.57 18.85
N CYS A 21 -13.55 5.79 19.54
CA CYS A 21 -14.85 6.25 20.10
C CYS A 21 -15.43 5.24 21.12
N SER A 22 -16.17 5.57 22.19
CA SER A 22 -16.10 6.67 23.18
C SER A 22 -17.12 6.43 24.32
N SER A 23 -16.69 6.41 25.60
CA SER A 23 -17.45 6.69 26.85
C SER A 23 -16.53 6.40 28.06
N LYS A 24 -16.17 7.36 28.91
CA LYS A 24 -16.95 7.99 30.00
C LYS A 24 -17.26 7.06 31.18
N GLU A 25 -16.84 7.29 32.44
CA GLU A 25 -15.84 8.21 33.09
C GLU A 25 -15.12 7.35 34.19
N ASP A 26 -14.36 7.76 35.22
CA ASP A 26 -14.05 9.01 35.92
C ASP A 26 -12.77 8.84 36.82
N THR A 27 -12.40 9.86 37.63
CA THR A 27 -11.59 9.85 38.86
C THR A 27 -10.04 9.91 38.73
N THR A 28 -9.56 11.15 38.63
CA THR A 28 -8.54 11.77 39.51
C THR A 28 -7.16 11.13 39.72
N SER A 29 -6.13 11.74 39.10
CA SER A 29 -4.98 12.42 39.76
C SER A 29 -4.00 12.96 38.69
N THR A 30 -3.25 14.06 38.78
CA THR A 30 -3.20 15.33 39.54
C THR A 30 -1.77 15.84 39.32
N SER A 31 -1.59 17.10 38.87
CA SER A 31 -0.29 17.81 38.69
C SER A 31 0.68 17.25 37.61
N SER A 32 1.52 18.04 36.92
CA SER A 32 1.60 19.50 36.63
C SER A 32 2.63 19.68 35.47
N THR A 33 2.89 20.82 34.79
CA THR A 33 2.76 22.26 35.08
C THR A 33 2.91 23.07 33.76
N THR A 34 2.20 24.20 33.58
CA THR A 34 2.56 25.50 32.88
C THR A 34 3.49 25.54 31.63
N GLU A 35 3.35 26.42 30.61
CA GLU A 35 2.42 27.53 30.21
C GLU A 35 2.78 28.00 28.75
N SER A 36 2.15 28.96 28.03
CA SER A 36 0.72 29.28 27.75
C SER A 36 0.55 30.49 26.77
N THR A 37 0.76 30.32 25.45
CA THR A 37 0.43 31.33 24.41
C THR A 37 -0.29 30.66 23.22
N ASN A 38 -1.61 30.66 23.00
CA ASN A 38 -2.75 31.57 23.23
C ASN A 38 -3.14 32.44 21.99
N LEU A 39 -4.38 32.22 21.50
CA LEU A 39 -5.29 33.09 20.71
C LEU A 39 -5.26 33.20 19.16
N VAL A 40 -6.23 32.48 18.54
CA VAL A 40 -7.26 32.95 17.56
C VAL A 40 -6.82 33.50 16.17
N SER A 41 -7.23 32.81 15.09
CA SER A 41 -8.38 33.26 14.25
C SER A 41 -8.86 32.21 13.22
N SER A 42 -10.13 32.37 12.82
CA SER A 42 -10.95 31.69 11.80
C SER A 42 -10.24 31.42 10.45
N THR A 43 -10.67 30.48 9.59
CA THR A 43 -12.07 30.34 9.10
C THR A 43 -12.38 28.92 8.59
N GLU A 44 -13.67 28.57 8.56
CA GLU A 44 -14.17 27.27 8.11
C GLU A 44 -13.96 27.01 6.61
N THR A 45 -13.56 25.78 6.29
CA THR A 45 -14.06 25.07 5.10
C THR A 45 -14.66 23.74 5.54
N VAL A 46 -15.98 23.74 5.75
CA VAL A 46 -16.77 22.52 5.95
C VAL A 46 -16.83 21.71 4.66
N VAL A 47 -15.75 20.97 4.37
CA VAL A 47 -15.76 19.94 3.33
C VAL A 47 -16.63 18.79 3.83
N SER A 48 -17.93 18.92 3.59
CA SER A 48 -18.92 17.88 3.85
C SER A 48 -18.76 16.77 2.81
N SER A 49 -17.67 16.01 2.98
CA SER A 49 -17.40 14.78 2.25
C SER A 49 -18.49 13.79 2.58
N SER A 50 -19.55 13.78 1.76
CA SER A 50 -20.58 12.74 1.81
C SER A 50 -19.91 11.40 1.51
N SER A 51 -19.52 10.69 2.57
CA SER A 51 -18.95 9.36 2.50
C SER A 51 -20.08 8.40 2.14
N SER A 52 -20.38 8.31 0.84
CA SER A 52 -21.29 7.30 0.31
C SER A 52 -20.69 5.92 0.57
N THR A 53 -21.05 5.31 1.71
CA THR A 53 -20.72 3.93 2.11
C THR A 53 -21.48 2.90 1.27
N GLU A 54 -21.81 3.25 0.04
CA GLU A 54 -22.42 2.41 -0.97
C GLU A 54 -21.38 1.38 -1.42
N ALA A 55 -21.67 0.10 -1.20
CA ALA A 55 -20.82 -0.98 -1.68
C ALA A 55 -20.85 -1.01 -3.22
N VAL A 56 -19.71 -0.74 -3.84
CA VAL A 56 -19.55 -0.84 -5.29
C VAL A 56 -19.06 -2.24 -5.61
N ASN A 57 -19.83 -2.98 -6.42
CA ASN A 57 -19.34 -4.22 -6.99
C ASN A 57 -18.34 -3.88 -8.12
N SER A 58 -17.12 -4.40 -8.04
CA SER A 58 -16.01 -4.01 -8.93
C SER A 58 -15.33 -5.24 -9.54
N ASP A 59 -15.60 -5.46 -10.82
CA ASP A 59 -15.01 -6.54 -11.62
C ASP A 59 -13.55 -6.24 -12.06
N PHE A 60 -12.91 -5.24 -11.45
CA PHE A 60 -11.53 -4.84 -11.75
C PHE A 60 -10.57 -6.02 -11.58
N ASN A 61 -9.76 -6.28 -12.62
CA ASN A 61 -8.72 -7.30 -12.62
C ASN A 61 -7.56 -6.79 -13.50
N PRO A 62 -6.48 -6.26 -12.92
CA PRO A 62 -5.45 -5.56 -13.69
C PRO A 62 -4.63 -6.52 -14.56
N THR A 63 -4.41 -6.13 -15.82
CA THR A 63 -3.56 -6.83 -16.80
C THR A 63 -2.15 -6.26 -16.90
N ASP A 64 -1.95 -5.07 -16.34
CA ASP A 64 -0.73 -4.27 -16.39
C ASP A 64 -0.73 -3.27 -15.22
N THR A 65 0.41 -2.62 -14.99
CA THR A 65 0.61 -1.63 -13.91
C THR A 65 0.61 -0.18 -14.42
N SER A 66 0.09 0.07 -15.63
CA SER A 66 0.16 1.40 -16.26
C SER A 66 -0.62 2.46 -15.47
N ASP A 67 -0.27 3.73 -15.67
CA ASP A 67 -0.93 4.87 -15.02
C ASP A 67 -2.45 4.85 -15.22
N SER A 68 -2.92 4.51 -16.43
CA SER A 68 -4.35 4.38 -16.72
C SER A 68 -5.03 3.26 -15.92
N THR A 69 -4.34 2.14 -15.70
CA THR A 69 -4.87 1.00 -14.94
C THR A 69 -4.85 1.28 -13.44
N ILE A 70 -3.81 1.95 -12.92
CA ILE A 70 -3.77 2.45 -11.53
C ILE A 70 -4.87 3.50 -11.30
N GLU A 71 -5.05 4.45 -12.21
CA GLU A 71 -6.11 5.47 -12.13
C GLU A 71 -7.53 4.89 -12.19
N SER A 72 -7.70 3.68 -12.73
CA SER A 72 -9.03 3.06 -12.89
C SER A 72 -9.61 2.45 -11.60
N ILE A 73 -8.81 2.27 -10.53
CA ILE A 73 -9.28 1.66 -9.27
C ILE A 73 -10.46 2.43 -8.63
N VAL A 74 -11.40 1.71 -8.00
CA VAL A 74 -12.58 2.32 -7.35
C VAL A 74 -12.71 1.94 -5.88
N THR A 75 -12.46 0.67 -5.55
CA THR A 75 -12.66 0.10 -4.20
C THR A 75 -11.36 -0.25 -3.50
N TYR A 76 -11.40 -0.46 -2.17
CA TYR A 76 -10.23 -0.90 -1.41
C TYR A 76 -9.72 -2.29 -1.87
N ASN A 77 -10.60 -3.15 -2.36
CA ASN A 77 -10.23 -4.42 -3.00
C ASN A 77 -9.51 -4.20 -4.33
N ASP A 78 -9.81 -3.14 -5.08
CA ASP A 78 -9.12 -2.81 -6.33
C ASP A 78 -7.71 -2.27 -6.08
N TYR A 79 -7.55 -1.44 -5.04
CA TYR A 79 -6.24 -1.04 -4.53
C TYR A 79 -5.37 -2.27 -4.19
N LEU A 80 -5.93 -3.26 -3.46
CA LEU A 80 -5.20 -4.47 -3.08
C LEU A 80 -4.80 -5.33 -4.29
N LYS A 81 -5.69 -5.50 -5.28
CA LYS A 81 -5.37 -6.18 -6.57
C LYS A 81 -4.27 -5.45 -7.36
N MET A 82 -4.29 -4.11 -7.38
CA MET A 82 -3.25 -3.32 -8.06
C MET A 82 -1.90 -3.38 -7.34
N TYR A 83 -1.90 -3.33 -6.01
CA TYR A 83 -0.69 -3.58 -5.21
C TYR A 83 -0.09 -4.95 -5.50
N GLU A 84 -0.91 -6.00 -5.55
CA GLU A 84 -0.49 -7.36 -5.94
C GLU A 84 0.15 -7.39 -7.33
N ALA A 85 -0.47 -6.77 -8.33
CA ALA A 85 0.07 -6.70 -9.69
C ALA A 85 1.43 -5.99 -9.74
N ILE A 86 1.58 -4.85 -9.06
CA ILE A 86 2.84 -4.08 -8.98
C ILE A 86 3.96 -4.90 -8.34
N VAL A 87 3.69 -5.61 -7.24
CA VAL A 87 4.71 -6.43 -6.58
C VAL A 87 5.06 -7.67 -7.42
N ASN A 88 4.09 -8.30 -8.08
CA ASN A 88 4.34 -9.44 -8.96
C ASN A 88 5.09 -9.07 -10.24
N GLU A 89 4.86 -7.88 -10.80
CA GLU A 89 5.68 -7.34 -11.90
C GLU A 89 7.12 -7.08 -11.42
N TYR A 90 7.30 -6.47 -10.25
CA TYR A 90 8.62 -6.29 -9.64
C TYR A 90 9.37 -7.61 -9.43
N ILE A 91 8.72 -8.66 -8.91
CA ILE A 91 9.33 -9.99 -8.75
C ILE A 91 9.76 -10.54 -10.12
N SER A 92 8.94 -10.39 -11.15
CA SER A 92 9.23 -10.85 -12.51
C SER A 92 10.39 -10.08 -13.16
N ASN A 93 10.44 -8.76 -12.98
CA ASN A 93 11.54 -7.90 -13.42
C ASN A 93 12.85 -8.24 -12.68
N TYR A 94 12.79 -8.47 -11.37
CA TYR A 94 13.95 -8.92 -10.57
C TYR A 94 14.45 -10.29 -11.04
N GLU A 95 13.55 -11.28 -11.18
CA GLU A 95 13.82 -12.64 -11.67
C GLU A 95 14.50 -12.61 -13.05
N ALA A 96 13.98 -11.80 -13.99
CA ALA A 96 14.55 -11.65 -15.33
C ALA A 96 15.95 -11.01 -15.32
N VAL A 97 16.23 -10.05 -14.43
CA VAL A 97 17.55 -9.43 -14.32
C VAL A 97 18.58 -10.41 -13.76
N VAL A 98 18.30 -11.09 -12.65
CA VAL A 98 19.33 -11.87 -11.94
C VAL A 98 19.52 -13.29 -12.48
N SER A 99 18.50 -13.89 -13.10
CA SER A 99 18.58 -15.24 -13.68
C SER A 99 19.61 -15.33 -14.83
N GLN A 100 19.83 -14.23 -15.56
CA GLN A 100 20.87 -14.12 -16.60
C GLN A 100 22.29 -14.38 -16.07
N TYR A 101 22.51 -14.18 -14.76
CA TYR A 101 23.80 -14.36 -14.09
C TYR A 101 23.86 -15.67 -13.29
N GLY A 102 22.87 -16.57 -13.44
CA GLY A 102 22.76 -17.81 -12.65
C GLY A 102 22.48 -17.55 -11.16
N LEU A 103 21.88 -16.41 -10.83
CA LEU A 103 21.48 -16.03 -9.47
C LEU A 103 19.97 -16.20 -9.33
N GLY A 104 19.51 -16.73 -8.20
CA GLY A 104 18.09 -16.99 -7.95
C GLY A 104 17.66 -18.44 -8.17
N ASP A 105 16.36 -18.68 -7.99
CA ASP A 105 15.70 -19.98 -8.15
C ASP A 105 14.20 -19.75 -8.42
N ALA A 106 13.68 -20.38 -9.46
CA ALA A 106 12.28 -20.24 -9.89
C ALA A 106 11.27 -20.65 -8.80
N LYS A 107 11.60 -21.64 -7.96
CA LYS A 107 10.73 -22.02 -6.84
C LYS A 107 10.69 -20.92 -5.77
N SER A 108 11.83 -20.31 -5.47
CA SER A 108 11.93 -19.19 -4.53
C SER A 108 11.12 -17.97 -5.01
N TYR A 109 11.18 -17.63 -6.31
CA TYR A 109 10.34 -16.56 -6.87
C TYR A 109 8.85 -16.91 -6.85
N GLN A 110 8.49 -18.18 -7.09
CA GLN A 110 7.10 -18.59 -6.95
C GLN A 110 6.61 -18.45 -5.50
N SER A 111 7.38 -18.91 -4.51
CA SER A 111 7.03 -18.74 -3.09
C SER A 111 6.99 -17.27 -2.65
N MET A 112 7.70 -16.35 -3.33
CA MET A 112 7.51 -14.91 -3.14
C MET A 112 6.15 -14.45 -3.67
N ARG A 113 5.75 -14.86 -4.89
CA ARG A 113 4.44 -14.56 -5.48
C ARG A 113 3.30 -15.13 -4.60
N ASP A 114 3.38 -16.41 -4.24
CA ASP A 114 2.42 -17.10 -3.36
C ASP A 114 2.24 -16.36 -2.02
N SER A 115 3.33 -15.86 -1.43
CA SER A 115 3.33 -15.08 -0.20
C SER A 115 2.67 -13.70 -0.35
N VAL A 116 2.80 -13.05 -1.52
CA VAL A 116 2.15 -11.77 -1.82
C VAL A 116 0.64 -11.98 -1.96
N THR A 117 0.21 -12.97 -2.77
CA THR A 117 -1.21 -13.32 -2.93
C THR A 117 -1.85 -13.65 -1.59
N SER A 118 -1.25 -14.54 -0.79
CA SER A 118 -1.78 -14.90 0.55
C SER A 118 -1.85 -13.70 1.50
N SER A 119 -0.89 -12.77 1.45
CA SER A 119 -0.92 -11.52 2.23
C SER A 119 -2.02 -10.56 1.77
N VAL A 120 -2.36 -10.56 0.48
CA VAL A 120 -3.42 -9.75 -0.11
C VAL A 120 -4.81 -10.34 0.17
N GLU A 121 -4.94 -11.67 0.10
CA GLU A 121 -6.15 -12.39 0.52
C GLU A 121 -6.46 -12.17 2.00
N THR A 122 -5.45 -12.28 2.88
CA THR A 122 -5.59 -11.98 4.31
C THR A 122 -6.08 -10.53 4.56
N GLN A 123 -5.62 -9.56 3.77
CA GLN A 123 -6.08 -8.17 3.87
C GLN A 123 -7.52 -7.99 3.35
N LYS A 124 -7.89 -8.66 2.25
CA LYS A 124 -9.28 -8.68 1.71
C LYS A 124 -10.26 -9.26 2.74
N GLU A 125 -9.89 -10.35 3.41
CA GLU A 125 -10.67 -10.94 4.51
C GLU A 125 -10.79 -9.98 5.71
N ALA A 126 -9.67 -9.37 6.13
CA ALA A 126 -9.66 -8.41 7.25
C ALA A 126 -10.46 -7.13 6.96
N TYR A 127 -10.56 -6.70 5.70
CA TYR A 127 -11.40 -5.56 5.29
C TYR A 127 -12.89 -5.94 5.22
N GLY A 128 -13.22 -7.19 4.90
CA GLY A 128 -14.61 -7.67 4.81
C GLY A 128 -15.47 -6.80 3.89
N SER A 129 -16.58 -6.28 4.41
CA SER A 129 -17.48 -5.39 3.66
C SER A 129 -16.86 -4.04 3.25
N LEU A 130 -15.86 -3.55 3.99
CA LEU A 130 -15.13 -2.32 3.64
C LEU A 130 -14.33 -2.47 2.34
N GLY A 131 -13.94 -3.71 1.98
CA GLY A 131 -13.21 -3.99 0.75
C GLY A 131 -13.94 -3.50 -0.51
N ASN A 132 -15.27 -3.52 -0.51
CA ASN A 132 -16.12 -3.06 -1.62
C ASN A 132 -16.58 -1.60 -1.48
N ALA A 133 -16.20 -0.90 -0.41
CA ALA A 133 -16.46 0.54 -0.30
C ALA A 133 -15.53 1.32 -1.24
N ARG A 134 -15.99 2.49 -1.70
CA ARG A 134 -15.17 3.41 -2.50
C ARG A 134 -13.96 3.91 -1.72
N ILE A 135 -12.81 4.00 -2.39
CA ILE A 135 -11.59 4.58 -1.81
C ILE A 135 -11.83 6.05 -1.44
N THR A 136 -11.71 6.37 -0.15
CA THR A 136 -11.60 7.76 0.31
C THR A 136 -10.16 8.24 0.15
N GLY A 137 -9.96 9.44 -0.40
CA GLY A 137 -8.62 9.97 -0.70
C GLY A 137 -7.94 9.27 -1.90
N LYS A 138 -8.72 8.88 -2.92
CA LYS A 138 -8.24 8.11 -4.08
C LYS A 138 -6.96 8.67 -4.70
N ASP A 139 -6.87 9.97 -4.90
CA ASP A 139 -5.75 10.59 -5.63
C ASP A 139 -4.40 10.32 -4.94
N SER A 140 -4.34 10.41 -3.61
CA SER A 140 -3.15 10.08 -2.81
C SER A 140 -2.80 8.59 -2.85
N ILE A 141 -3.79 7.70 -3.01
CA ILE A 141 -3.58 6.25 -3.13
C ILE A 141 -3.11 5.88 -4.56
N VAL A 142 -3.63 6.55 -5.58
CA VAL A 142 -3.13 6.46 -6.96
C VAL A 142 -1.69 6.97 -7.06
N GLU A 143 -1.39 8.13 -6.46
CA GLU A 143 -0.04 8.69 -6.38
C GLU A 143 0.91 7.76 -5.62
N TYR A 144 0.49 7.19 -4.49
CA TYR A 144 1.27 6.18 -3.76
C TYR A 144 1.59 4.96 -4.63
N LEU A 145 0.59 4.38 -5.31
CA LEU A 145 0.79 3.19 -6.15
C LEU A 145 1.73 3.46 -7.33
N LYS A 146 1.58 4.59 -8.02
CA LYS A 146 2.50 5.02 -9.09
C LYS A 146 3.93 5.16 -8.58
N ASN A 147 4.13 5.94 -7.51
CA ASN A 147 5.45 6.13 -6.90
C ASN A 147 6.05 4.80 -6.40
N TYR A 148 5.25 3.89 -5.85
CA TYR A 148 5.73 2.58 -5.38
C TYR A 148 6.22 1.71 -6.54
N ARG A 149 5.42 1.57 -7.61
CA ARG A 149 5.81 0.90 -8.87
C ARG A 149 7.10 1.50 -9.45
N ASP A 150 7.18 2.81 -9.54
CA ASP A 150 8.30 3.50 -10.20
C ASP A 150 9.61 3.40 -9.39
N ASN A 151 9.52 3.39 -8.05
CA ASN A 151 10.66 3.10 -7.18
C ASN A 151 11.13 1.64 -7.30
N LEU A 152 10.21 0.67 -7.35
CA LEU A 152 10.55 -0.75 -7.54
C LEU A 152 11.22 -0.98 -8.90
N LYS A 153 10.69 -0.37 -9.97
CA LYS A 153 11.30 -0.41 -11.30
C LYS A 153 12.68 0.24 -11.32
N SER A 154 12.83 1.43 -10.71
CA SER A 154 14.11 2.12 -10.58
C SER A 154 15.17 1.25 -9.88
N TYR A 155 14.78 0.47 -8.87
CA TYR A 155 15.67 -0.49 -8.21
C TYR A 155 16.07 -1.66 -9.13
N THR A 156 15.14 -2.26 -9.89
CA THR A 156 15.49 -3.33 -10.84
C THR A 156 16.37 -2.82 -11.99
N ASP A 157 16.12 -1.61 -12.49
CA ASP A 157 16.91 -0.99 -13.55
C ASP A 157 18.35 -0.67 -13.07
N GLN A 158 18.50 -0.13 -11.86
CA GLN A 158 19.82 0.08 -11.23
C GLN A 158 20.56 -1.24 -10.96
N MET A 159 19.85 -2.29 -10.54
CA MET A 159 20.44 -3.61 -10.36
C MET A 159 20.90 -4.23 -11.69
N ALA A 160 20.13 -4.04 -12.76
CA ALA A 160 20.51 -4.48 -14.11
C ALA A 160 21.78 -3.79 -14.62
N ILE A 161 21.97 -2.50 -14.31
CA ILE A 161 23.20 -1.76 -14.59
C ILE A 161 24.37 -2.26 -13.73
N ALA A 162 24.13 -2.57 -12.45
CA ALA A 162 25.17 -2.95 -11.49
C ALA A 162 25.67 -4.41 -11.59
N LEU A 163 25.12 -5.21 -12.50
CA LEU A 163 25.51 -6.60 -12.79
C LEU A 163 26.21 -6.79 -14.15
N GLN A 164 26.21 -5.76 -15.01
CA GLN A 164 26.96 -5.70 -16.26
C GLN A 164 28.48 -5.50 -16.01
#